data_AF-A0A1V4GVH0-F1
#
_entry.id   AF-A0A1V4GVH0-F1
#
_cell.length_a   1.000
_cell.length_b   1.000
_cell.length_c   1.000
_cell.angle_alpha   90.00
_cell.angle_beta   90.00
_cell.angle_gamma   90.00
#
_symmetry.space_group_name_H-M   'P 1'
#
loop_
_entity.id
_entity.type
_entity.pdbx_description
1 polymer ?
#
loop_
_entity_poly.entity_id
_entity_poly.type
_entity_poly.pdbx_seq_one_letter_code
_entity_poly.pdbx_strand_id
1 'polypeptide(L)' 'MTDKELIERLGGVSSVARFLGRNYNTVYNWTYRGIPSKVKLDNLTYFTSVSPQTPKKSDD' A
#
# COMPACT_ATOMS: atom_id res chain seq x y z
N MET A 1 -12.94 -1.83 -1.44
CA MET A 1 -11.50 -1.53 -1.58
C MET A 1 -10.73 -2.81 -1.32
N THR A 2 -10.05 -3.30 -2.33
CA THR A 2 -9.15 -4.44 -2.24
C THR A 2 -7.79 -4.00 -1.71
N ASP A 3 -6.99 -4.96 -1.25
CA ASP A 3 -5.60 -4.70 -0.82
C ASP A 3 -4.73 -4.15 -1.95
N LYS A 4 -5.00 -4.57 -3.20
CA LYS A 4 -4.37 -3.99 -4.38
C LYS A 4 -4.68 -2.50 -4.51
N GLU A 5 -5.95 -2.12 -4.47
CA GLU A 5 -6.35 -0.71 -4.55
C GLU A 5 -5.78 0.12 -3.38
N LEU A 6 -5.66 -0.47 -2.20
CA LEU A 6 -5.01 0.15 -1.05
C LEU A 6 -3.53 0.44 -1.31
N ILE A 7 -2.78 -0.55 -1.79
CA ILE A 7 -1.38 -0.39 -2.12
C ILE A 7 -1.20 0.69 -3.20
N GLU A 8 -2.04 0.70 -4.24
CA GLU A 8 -1.99 1.72 -5.29
C GLU A 8 -2.25 3.13 -4.72
N ARG A 9 -3.27 3.29 -3.86
CA ARG A 9 -3.55 4.59 -3.21
C ARG A 9 -2.45 5.07 -2.27
N LEU A 10 -1.65 4.16 -1.72
CA LEU A 10 -0.50 4.46 -0.88
C LEU A 10 0.78 4.77 -1.68
N GLY A 11 0.67 4.93 -2.99
CA GLY A 11 1.80 5.22 -3.88
C GLY A 11 2.42 3.98 -4.53
N GLY A 12 1.70 2.87 -4.54
CA GLY A 12 2.08 1.62 -5.20
C GLY A 12 3.04 0.74 -4.39
N VAL A 13 3.33 -0.43 -4.96
CA VAL A 13 4.12 -1.50 -4.34
C VAL A 13 5.48 -1.00 -3.84
N SER A 14 6.19 -0.19 -4.63
CA SER A 14 7.52 0.33 -4.28
C SER A 14 7.49 1.25 -3.07
N SER A 15 6.48 2.14 -2.99
CA SER A 15 6.34 3.09 -1.87
C SER A 15 6.00 2.37 -0.58
N VAL A 16 5.08 1.41 -0.64
CA VAL A 16 4.69 0.58 0.51
C VAL A 16 5.86 -0.31 0.95
N ALA A 17 6.60 -0.92 0.02
CA ALA A 17 7.77 -1.73 0.34
C ALA A 17 8.86 -0.92 1.05
N ARG A 18 9.14 0.29 0.55
CA ARG A 18 10.11 1.21 1.17
C ARG A 18 9.66 1.66 2.56
N PHE A 19 8.38 2.00 2.73
CA PHE A 19 7.85 2.43 4.02
C PHE A 19 7.92 1.31 5.07
N LEU A 20 7.58 0.07 4.68
CA LEU A 20 7.54 -1.08 5.58
C LEU A 20 8.91 -1.76 5.77
N GLY A 21 9.96 -1.33 5.07
CA GLY A 21 11.26 -2.01 5.04
C GLY A 21 11.16 -3.45 4.54
N ARG A 22 10.29 -3.71 3.56
CA ARG A 22 10.03 -5.03 2.98
C ARG A 22 10.52 -5.11 1.53
N ASN A 23 10.70 -6.33 1.04
CA ASN A 23 11.03 -6.57 -0.36
C ASN A 23 9.84 -6.24 -1.26
N TYR A 24 10.14 -5.67 -2.44
CA TYR A 24 9.14 -5.38 -3.48
C TYR A 24 8.27 -6.60 -3.78
N ASN A 25 8.87 -7.77 -4.03
CA ASN A 25 8.15 -9.00 -4.36
C ASN A 25 7.18 -9.42 -3.25
N THR A 26 7.52 -9.17 -1.98
CA THR A 26 6.62 -9.46 -0.85
C THR A 26 5.35 -8.62 -0.94
N VAL A 27 5.50 -7.31 -1.19
CA VAL A 27 4.36 -6.39 -1.32
C VAL A 27 3.59 -6.63 -2.61
N TYR A 28 4.29 -6.94 -3.72
CA TYR A 28 3.66 -7.31 -4.99
C TYR A 28 2.75 -8.53 -4.81
N ASN A 29 3.21 -9.55 -4.09
CA ASN A 29 2.41 -10.73 -3.78
C ASN A 29 1.14 -10.38 -3.00
N TRP A 30 1.14 -9.35 -2.15
CA TRP A 30 -0.05 -8.91 -1.42
C TRP A 30 -1.12 -8.32 -2.35
N THR A 31 -0.75 -7.80 -3.52
CA THR A 31 -1.74 -7.33 -4.50
C THR A 31 -2.59 -8.47 -5.08
N TYR A 32 -2.12 -9.71 -4.99
CA TYR A 32 -2.83 -10.91 -5.45
C TYR A 32 -3.37 -11.76 -4.29
N ARG A 33 -2.59 -11.89 -3.20
CA ARG A 33 -2.88 -12.78 -2.07
C ARG A 33 -3.53 -12.07 -0.88
N GLY A 34 -3.57 -10.75 -0.90
CA GLY A 34 -3.96 -9.92 0.24
C GLY A 34 -2.80 -9.60 1.17
N ILE A 35 -2.93 -8.48 1.90
CA ILE A 35 -1.95 -8.06 2.90
C ILE A 35 -2.24 -8.85 4.19
N PRO A 36 -1.24 -9.51 4.80
CA PRO A 36 -1.44 -10.25 6.04
C PRO A 36 -2.04 -9.38 7.15
N SER A 37 -3.03 -9.88 7.87
CA SER A 37 -3.71 -9.13 8.94
C SER A 37 -2.75 -8.58 10.00
N LYS A 38 -1.71 -9.36 10.34
CA LYS A 38 -0.65 -8.91 11.26
C LYS A 38 0.05 -7.65 10.75
N VAL A 39 0.43 -7.62 9.47
CA VAL A 39 1.09 -6.45 8.86
C VAL A 39 0.18 -5.22 8.87
N LYS A 40 -1.12 -5.40 8.63
CA LYS A 40 -2.11 -4.32 8.71
C LYS A 40 -2.22 -3.77 10.13
N LEU A 41 -2.27 -4.64 11.14
CA LEU A 41 -2.39 -4.22 12.54
C LEU A 41 -1.12 -3.53 13.04
N ASP A 42 0.06 -4.08 12.74
CA ASP A 42 1.35 -3.47 13.09
C ASP A 42 1.54 -2.09 12.44
N ASN A 43 0.88 -1.83 11.31
CA ASN A 43 1.01 -0.57 10.55
C ASN A 43 -0.35 0.11 10.36
N LEU A 44 -1.25 -0.02 11.34
CA LEU A 44 -2.64 0.41 11.21
C LEU A 44 -2.73 1.89 10.83
N THR A 45 -1.93 2.74 11.48
CA THR A 45 -1.87 4.19 11.17
C THR A 45 -1.52 4.45 9.71
N TYR A 46 -0.59 3.71 9.11
CA TYR A 46 -0.22 3.88 7.71
C TYR A 46 -1.34 3.46 6.75
N PHE A 47 -1.95 2.30 7.01
CA PHE A 47 -3.04 1.78 6.18
C PHE A 47 -4.39 2.49 6.40
N THR A 48 -4.58 3.18 7.53
CA THR A 48 -5.80 3.95 7.85
C THR A 48 -5.65 5.44 7.57
N SER A 49 -4.42 5.98 7.50
CA SER A 49 -4.15 7.38 7.15
C SER A 49 -4.36 7.71 5.67
N VAL A 50 -5.01 6.82 4.90
CA VAL A 50 -5.57 7.15 3.58
C VAL A 50 -6.79 8.08 3.77
N SER A 51 -6.52 9.31 4.15
CA SER A 51 -7.34 10.43 3.67
C SER A 51 -7.33 10.35 2.14
N PRO A 52 -8.45 10.64 1.45
CA PRO A 52 -8.50 10.58 0.00
C PRO A 52 -7.55 11.64 -0.57
N GLN A 53 -6.27 11.28 -0.73
CA GLN A 53 -5.37 12.04 -1.57
C GLN A 53 -5.91 11.86 -2.99
N THR A 54 -6.49 12.93 -3.50
CA THR A 54 -6.80 13.10 -4.91
C THR A 54 -5.61 12.60 -5.72
N PRO A 55 -5.83 11.73 -6.71
CA PRO A 55 -4.74 11.26 -7.55
C PRO A 55 -4.11 12.50 -8.18
N LYS A 56 -2.85 12.79 -7.84
CA LYS A 56 -2.05 13.70 -8.64
C LYS A 56 -1.92 13.04 -10.01
N LYS A 57 -2.80 13.41 -10.94
CA LYS A 57 -2.44 13.44 -12.36
C LYS A 57 -1.18 14.28 -12.42
N SER A 58 -0.07 13.65 -12.81
CA SER A 58 1.04 14.38 -13.40
C SER A 58 0.47 15.00 -14.68
N ASP A 59 0.29 16.32 -14.64
CA ASP A 59 0.13 17.16 -15.82
C ASP A 59 1.51 17.20 -16.52
N ASP A 60 1.59 16.62 -17.71
CA ASP A 60 2.56 16.94 -18.76
C ASP A 60 1.84 16.81 -20.12
#